data_AF-A0A7W0WYT3-F1
#
_entry.id   AF-A0A7W0WYT3-F1
#
_cell.length_a   1.000
_cell.length_b   1.000
_cell.length_c   1.000
_cell.angle_alpha   90.00
_cell.angle_beta   90.00
_cell.angle_gamma   90.00
#
_symmetry.space_group_name_H-M   'P 1'
#
loop_
_entity.id
_entity.type
_entity.pdbx_description
1 polymer ?
#
loop_
_entity_poly.entity_id
_entity_poly.type
_entity_poly.pdbx_seq_one_letter_code
_entity_poly.pdbx_strand_id
1 'polypeptide(L)'
;MRPRFLAFMIVALVPALVIAAPRKKRSKKPKPKPEPVEPAPAPEPAPTPTPEPAKGSGSAAPTPPSPTPQTPAVGSGSAAGSAETKVTKEDPPETKPSGNEPDVDTLRQEYLSLRDELFKSRARANAVASQLYSTRIQIKLTYTSGRFYNPAKSQIRLDGASVYDNASGAIATDDGIRFEGFVAPGRHVITFRVEATGKDDDSFVSTTENSIVVKAVANKDLIVAAKAKDSGDIAYEWKRKEKGSYGLGIDVSVKTAAREGKK
;
A
#
# COMPACT_ATOMS: atom_id res chain seq x y z
N MET A 1 58.70 -14.15 -6.52
CA MET A 1 59.17 -13.66 -7.85
C MET A 1 59.59 -14.89 -8.64
N ARG A 2 59.05 -15.32 -9.78
CA ARG A 2 58.02 -14.89 -10.74
C ARG A 2 57.40 -16.18 -11.28
N PRO A 3 56.09 -16.26 -11.56
CA PRO A 3 55.60 -17.22 -12.55
C PRO A 3 55.21 -16.47 -13.84
N ARG A 4 55.63 -17.03 -14.97
CA ARG A 4 55.47 -16.46 -16.31
C ARG A 4 55.03 -17.58 -17.25
N PHE A 5 54.03 -17.25 -18.08
CA PHE A 5 53.51 -17.99 -19.25
C PHE A 5 52.77 -19.30 -18.96
N LEU A 6 51.76 -19.76 -19.71
CA LEU A 6 50.85 -19.27 -20.75
C LEU A 6 50.17 -20.56 -21.23
N ALA A 7 48.84 -20.71 -21.18
CA ALA A 7 48.18 -21.77 -21.97
C ALA A 7 46.65 -21.59 -22.07
N PHE A 8 46.22 -21.35 -23.30
CA PHE A 8 45.04 -21.92 -23.97
C PHE A 8 43.64 -21.65 -23.44
N MET A 9 43.11 -20.54 -23.96
CA MET A 9 41.85 -20.45 -24.70
C MET A 9 41.18 -21.80 -25.08
N ILE A 10 39.99 -22.07 -24.54
CA ILE A 10 38.97 -22.90 -25.18
C ILE A 10 37.65 -22.12 -25.15
N VAL A 11 37.29 -21.60 -26.32
CA VAL A 11 35.98 -21.07 -26.67
C VAL A 11 35.09 -22.26 -26.99
N ALA A 12 34.10 -22.56 -26.14
CA ALA A 12 33.02 -23.48 -26.47
C ALA A 12 31.80 -22.66 -26.91
N LEU A 13 31.72 -22.49 -28.23
CA LEU A 13 30.59 -21.96 -28.98
C LEU A 13 29.43 -22.97 -28.94
N VAL A 14 28.36 -22.66 -28.20
CA VAL A 14 27.11 -23.46 -28.25
C VAL A 14 26.14 -22.77 -29.23
N PRO A 15 25.81 -23.39 -30.38
CA PRO A 15 24.83 -22.82 -31.30
C PRO A 15 23.40 -22.97 -30.75
N ALA A 16 22.69 -21.84 -30.76
CA ALA A 16 21.28 -21.74 -30.44
C ALA A 16 20.43 -22.51 -31.47
N LEU A 17 19.74 -23.56 -31.02
CA LEU A 17 18.69 -24.21 -31.81
C LEU A 17 17.43 -23.34 -31.78
N VAL A 18 17.27 -22.48 -32.77
CA VAL A 18 16.03 -21.72 -33.01
C VAL A 18 15.02 -22.67 -33.67
N ILE A 19 14.12 -23.23 -32.87
CA ILE A 19 12.95 -23.96 -33.37
C ILE A 19 11.94 -22.92 -33.88
N ALA A 20 11.96 -22.69 -35.19
CA ALA A 20 10.97 -21.89 -35.90
C ALA A 20 9.61 -22.61 -35.91
N ALA A 21 8.70 -22.19 -35.03
CA ALA A 21 7.31 -22.66 -35.06
C ALA A 21 6.58 -22.14 -36.33
N PRO A 22 5.78 -22.98 -37.02
CA PRO A 22 5.07 -22.58 -38.22
C PRO A 22 3.97 -21.55 -37.91
N ARG A 23 4.09 -20.36 -38.50
CA ARG A 23 3.06 -19.30 -38.51
C ARG A 23 1.78 -19.83 -39.16
N LYS A 24 0.77 -20.14 -38.36
CA LYS A 24 -0.61 -20.36 -38.81
C LYS A 24 -1.09 -19.10 -39.56
N LYS A 25 -1.28 -19.23 -40.88
CA LYS A 25 -1.94 -18.22 -41.72
C LYS A 25 -3.34 -17.98 -41.15
N ARG A 26 -3.57 -16.79 -40.58
CA ARG A 26 -4.91 -16.29 -40.25
C ARG A 26 -5.69 -16.19 -41.56
N SER A 27 -6.67 -17.06 -41.74
CA SER A 27 -7.70 -16.89 -42.76
C SER A 27 -8.43 -15.58 -42.49
N LYS A 28 -8.46 -14.70 -43.49
CA LYS A 28 -9.25 -13.47 -43.47
C LYS A 28 -10.72 -13.90 -43.39
N LYS A 29 -11.41 -13.57 -42.29
CA LYS A 29 -12.87 -13.64 -42.23
C LYS A 29 -13.44 -12.74 -43.34
N PRO A 30 -14.43 -13.23 -44.12
CA PRO A 30 -15.09 -12.42 -45.13
C PRO A 30 -15.80 -11.22 -44.47
N LYS A 31 -15.69 -10.08 -45.14
CA LYS A 31 -16.31 -8.80 -44.78
C LYS A 31 -17.84 -8.99 -44.73
N PRO A 32 -18.54 -8.57 -43.66
CA PRO A 32 -20.00 -8.59 -43.65
C PRO A 32 -20.54 -7.66 -44.74
N LYS A 33 -21.52 -8.17 -45.48
CA LYS A 33 -22.32 -7.45 -46.48
C LYS A 33 -23.10 -6.34 -45.75
N PRO A 34 -23.14 -5.09 -46.24
CA PRO A 34 -23.96 -4.05 -45.63
C PRO A 34 -25.43 -4.45 -45.75
N GLU A 35 -26.10 -4.53 -44.60
CA GLU A 35 -27.55 -4.68 -44.52
C GLU A 35 -28.24 -3.38 -44.96
N PRO A 36 -29.43 -3.46 -45.58
CA PRO A 36 -30.23 -2.29 -45.96
C PRO A 36 -30.58 -1.44 -44.74
N VAL A 37 -30.43 -0.12 -44.88
CA VAL A 37 -30.81 0.87 -43.88
C VAL A 37 -32.34 0.84 -43.73
N GLU A 38 -32.80 0.43 -42.56
CA GLU A 38 -34.20 0.53 -42.13
C GLU A 38 -34.54 2.02 -41.85
N PRO A 39 -35.72 2.53 -42.23
CA PRO A 39 -36.09 3.93 -42.04
C PRO A 39 -36.16 4.32 -40.57
N ALA A 40 -35.70 5.53 -40.26
CA ALA A 40 -35.67 6.09 -38.91
C ALA A 40 -37.09 6.13 -38.25
N PRO A 41 -37.22 5.78 -36.96
CA PRO A 41 -38.46 5.94 -36.23
C PRO A 41 -38.79 7.42 -36.00
N ALA A 42 -40.10 7.72 -36.03
CA ALA A 42 -40.66 9.05 -35.79
C ALA A 42 -40.33 9.58 -34.39
N PRO A 43 -40.20 10.92 -34.21
CA PRO A 43 -39.88 11.52 -32.91
C PRO A 43 -40.98 11.28 -31.88
N GLU A 44 -40.57 10.80 -30.71
CA GLU A 44 -41.38 10.58 -29.52
C GLU A 44 -41.80 11.93 -28.89
N PRO A 45 -43.03 12.07 -28.35
CA PRO A 45 -43.53 13.32 -27.80
C PRO A 45 -42.83 13.74 -26.51
N ALA A 46 -42.69 15.06 -26.34
CA ALA A 46 -41.99 15.72 -25.23
C ALA A 46 -42.52 15.34 -23.83
N PRO A 47 -41.65 15.29 -22.80
CA PRO A 47 -42.07 14.98 -21.44
C PRO A 47 -42.84 16.14 -20.79
N THR A 48 -43.95 15.79 -20.13
CA THR A 48 -44.77 16.63 -19.25
C THR A 48 -43.97 17.09 -18.02
N PRO A 49 -44.11 18.35 -17.56
CA PRO A 49 -43.44 18.81 -16.34
C PRO A 49 -44.00 18.11 -15.09
N THR A 50 -43.08 17.60 -14.25
CA THR A 50 -43.36 17.02 -12.93
C THR A 50 -43.50 18.14 -11.90
N PRO A 51 -44.50 18.10 -10.99
CA PRO A 51 -44.71 19.13 -9.98
C PRO A 51 -43.71 19.08 -8.81
N GLU A 52 -43.54 20.26 -8.24
CA GLU A 52 -42.72 20.72 -7.12
C GLU A 52 -42.78 19.83 -5.84
N PRO A 53 -41.65 19.59 -5.13
CA PRO A 53 -41.66 18.83 -3.90
C PRO A 53 -42.02 19.69 -2.67
N ALA A 54 -42.96 19.17 -1.89
CA ALA A 54 -43.41 19.71 -0.62
C ALA A 54 -42.31 19.72 0.47
N LYS A 55 -42.36 20.77 1.31
CA LYS A 55 -41.65 20.87 2.59
C LYS A 55 -42.06 19.73 3.53
N GLY A 56 -41.08 18.93 3.95
CA GLY A 56 -41.23 17.86 4.95
C GLY A 56 -40.20 18.01 6.06
N SER A 57 -40.71 18.20 7.28
CA SER A 57 -40.01 18.39 8.55
C SER A 57 -39.49 17.07 9.13
N GLY A 58 -38.36 17.13 9.84
CA GLY A 58 -38.04 16.25 10.98
C GLY A 58 -37.06 15.11 10.73
N SER A 59 -35.88 15.19 11.36
CA SER A 59 -35.43 14.25 12.40
C SER A 59 -33.89 14.22 12.49
N ALA A 60 -33.38 14.46 13.70
CA ALA A 60 -31.97 14.55 14.04
C ALA A 60 -31.28 13.17 14.12
N ALA A 61 -30.00 13.11 13.74
CA ALA A 61 -29.06 12.07 14.15
C ALA A 61 -27.63 12.64 14.20
N PRO A 62 -26.75 12.12 15.10
CA PRO A 62 -25.65 12.87 15.68
C PRO A 62 -24.35 12.83 14.86
N THR A 63 -23.60 13.94 14.93
CA THR A 63 -22.23 14.08 14.43
C THR A 63 -21.21 13.43 15.38
N PRO A 64 -20.19 12.70 14.87
CA PRO A 64 -19.07 12.24 15.68
C PRO A 64 -18.09 13.38 15.98
N PRO A 65 -17.51 13.46 17.20
CA PRO A 65 -16.53 14.50 17.53
C PRO A 65 -15.16 14.23 16.88
N SER A 66 -14.59 15.30 16.33
CA SER A 66 -13.24 15.37 15.77
C SER A 66 -12.22 15.68 16.88
N PRO A 67 -11.11 14.94 17.05
CA PRO A 67 -10.09 15.28 18.04
C PRO A 67 -9.17 16.39 17.53
N THR A 68 -9.14 17.50 18.26
CA THR A 68 -8.21 18.62 18.05
C THR A 68 -6.90 18.37 18.81
N PRO A 69 -5.72 18.61 18.21
CA PRO A 69 -4.43 18.45 18.86
C PRO A 69 -4.15 19.57 19.87
N GLN A 70 -3.71 19.22 21.08
CA GLN A 70 -3.22 20.17 22.08
C GLN A 70 -1.69 20.27 22.02
N THR A 71 -1.20 21.49 21.78
CA THR A 71 0.20 21.90 21.92
C THR A 71 0.32 22.73 23.19
N PRO A 72 1.22 22.42 24.15
CA PRO A 72 1.51 23.35 25.22
C PRO A 72 2.56 24.38 24.79
N ALA A 73 2.19 25.65 24.91
CA ALA A 73 3.06 26.80 24.82
C ALA A 73 4.00 26.88 26.05
N VAL A 74 5.26 27.25 25.84
CA VAL A 74 6.18 27.65 26.91
C VAL A 74 6.58 29.10 26.67
N GLY A 75 6.21 29.94 27.63
CA GLY A 75 6.52 31.37 27.68
C GLY A 75 7.98 31.62 28.01
N SER A 76 8.48 32.70 27.41
CA SER A 76 9.85 33.21 27.46
C SER A 76 9.93 34.45 28.37
N GLY A 77 11.08 34.64 29.02
CA GLY A 77 11.47 35.89 29.72
C GLY A 77 12.39 35.62 30.92
N SER A 78 13.71 35.76 30.80
CA SER A 78 14.55 36.96 31.13
C SER A 78 14.74 37.18 32.65
N ALA A 79 15.87 37.58 33.22
CA ALA A 79 17.31 37.72 32.88
C ALA A 79 18.03 38.27 34.15
N ALA A 80 19.37 38.12 34.22
CA ALA A 80 20.35 38.77 35.12
C ALA A 80 20.42 38.29 36.59
N GLY A 81 21.57 38.13 37.27
CA GLY A 81 22.99 38.36 36.98
C GLY A 81 23.76 38.55 38.30
N SER A 82 25.02 38.06 38.39
CA SER A 82 26.07 38.28 39.42
C SER A 82 25.85 37.69 40.83
N ALA A 83 26.85 37.24 41.60
CA ALA A 83 28.28 36.98 41.42
C ALA A 83 28.77 36.08 42.60
N GLU A 84 29.79 35.25 42.32
CA GLU A 84 30.93 34.85 43.17
C GLU A 84 30.75 34.59 44.70
N THR A 85 31.04 33.37 45.18
CA THR A 85 32.26 33.06 45.99
C THR A 85 32.31 31.58 46.44
N LYS A 86 33.55 31.11 46.45
CA LYS A 86 34.19 29.80 46.60
C LYS A 86 34.00 29.09 47.99
N VAL A 87 33.53 27.84 47.92
CA VAL A 87 34.17 26.58 48.42
C VAL A 87 34.19 26.18 49.92
N THR A 88 33.57 25.00 50.12
CA THR A 88 33.85 23.87 51.03
C THR A 88 33.28 23.84 52.44
N LYS A 89 32.25 22.98 52.65
CA LYS A 89 32.23 21.89 53.65
C LYS A 89 31.02 20.94 53.53
N GLU A 90 31.29 19.65 53.80
CA GLU A 90 30.52 18.59 54.49
C GLU A 90 29.03 18.24 54.19
N ASP A 91 28.84 16.91 54.03
CA ASP A 91 27.68 16.02 54.28
C ASP A 91 26.36 16.03 53.43
N PRO A 92 25.73 14.83 53.27
CA PRO A 92 24.47 14.60 52.54
C PRO A 92 23.25 14.96 53.44
N PRO A 93 21.99 15.10 52.94
CA PRO A 93 21.37 14.54 51.74
C PRO A 93 20.77 15.65 50.84
N GLU A 94 19.80 15.29 49.99
CA GLU A 94 18.73 16.15 49.47
C GLU A 94 18.75 16.56 47.98
N THR A 95 17.65 16.12 47.35
CA THR A 95 16.82 16.82 46.35
C THR A 95 17.27 16.91 44.89
N LYS A 96 16.73 15.94 44.12
CA LYS A 96 15.93 16.09 42.89
C LYS A 96 16.38 17.15 41.87
N PRO A 97 16.85 16.74 40.68
CA PRO A 97 16.60 17.55 39.49
C PRO A 97 15.11 17.38 39.12
N SER A 98 14.32 18.44 39.32
CA SER A 98 13.00 18.53 38.70
C SER A 98 13.18 18.75 37.20
N GLY A 99 13.09 17.68 36.44
CA GLY A 99 12.96 17.71 35.00
C GLY A 99 12.16 16.48 34.60
N ASN A 100 10.95 16.68 34.09
CA ASN A 100 10.12 15.63 33.50
C ASN A 100 10.73 15.14 32.17
N GLU A 101 12.01 14.78 32.15
CA GLU A 101 12.55 13.98 31.06
C GLU A 101 12.13 12.54 31.34
N PRO A 102 11.29 11.92 30.50
CA PRO A 102 10.95 10.52 30.66
C PRO A 102 12.24 9.70 30.61
N ASP A 103 12.48 8.97 31.69
CA ASP A 103 13.62 8.07 31.82
C ASP A 103 13.65 7.07 30.65
N VAL A 104 14.78 7.00 29.96
CA VAL A 104 14.94 6.25 28.71
C VAL A 104 14.74 4.75 28.94
N ASP A 105 15.10 4.26 30.13
CA ASP A 105 14.90 2.86 30.48
C ASP A 105 13.42 2.54 30.75
N THR A 106 12.69 3.47 31.36
CA THR A 106 11.23 3.39 31.51
C THR A 106 10.53 3.37 30.14
N LEU A 107 10.90 4.26 29.22
CA LEU A 107 10.35 4.26 27.85
C LEU A 107 10.66 2.97 27.09
N ARG A 108 11.85 2.39 27.29
CA ARG A 108 12.21 1.09 26.71
C ARG A 108 11.32 -0.03 27.27
N GLN A 109 11.03 -0.03 28.56
CA GLN A 109 10.14 -1.02 29.17
C GLN A 109 8.69 -0.87 28.70
N GLU A 110 8.17 0.36 28.65
CA GLU A 110 6.85 0.65 28.12
C GLU A 110 6.72 0.21 26.66
N TYR A 111 7.73 0.51 25.84
CA TYR A 111 7.78 0.07 24.45
C TYR A 111 7.70 -1.45 24.31
N LEU A 112 8.47 -2.20 25.12
CA LEU A 112 8.43 -3.67 25.10
C LEU A 112 7.08 -4.21 25.57
N SER A 113 6.49 -3.61 26.62
CA SER A 113 5.17 -3.97 27.13
C SER A 113 4.08 -3.76 26.08
N LEU A 114 4.04 -2.57 25.45
CA LEU A 114 3.09 -2.24 24.39
C LEU A 114 3.21 -3.17 23.19
N ARG A 115 4.45 -3.55 22.85
CA ARG A 115 4.70 -4.52 21.78
C ARG A 115 4.12 -5.89 22.12
N ASP A 116 4.35 -6.37 23.34
CA ASP A 116 3.86 -7.67 23.79
C ASP A 116 2.32 -7.70 23.93
N GLU A 117 1.72 -6.60 24.42
CA GLU A 117 0.27 -6.45 24.48
C GLU A 117 -0.37 -6.43 23.09
N LEU A 118 0.24 -5.72 22.14
CA LEU A 118 -0.20 -5.71 20.74
C LEU A 118 -0.12 -7.10 20.10
N PHE A 119 0.93 -7.87 20.39
CA PHE A 119 1.03 -9.26 19.93
C PHE A 119 -0.05 -10.16 20.57
N LYS A 120 -0.28 -10.06 21.88
CA LYS A 120 -1.34 -10.82 22.57
C LYS A 120 -2.73 -10.47 22.03
N SER A 121 -3.00 -9.19 21.81
CA SER A 121 -4.26 -8.70 21.26
C SER A 121 -4.50 -9.24 19.84
N ARG A 122 -3.48 -9.18 18.96
CA ARG A 122 -3.56 -9.75 17.61
C ARG A 122 -3.76 -11.27 17.61
N ALA A 123 -3.08 -11.99 18.49
CA ALA A 123 -3.24 -13.44 18.63
C ALA A 123 -4.66 -13.82 19.08
N ARG A 124 -5.20 -13.10 20.07
CA ARG A 124 -6.58 -13.31 20.55
C ARG A 124 -7.62 -12.97 19.48
N ALA A 125 -7.45 -11.84 18.79
CA ALA A 125 -8.33 -11.44 17.70
C ALA A 125 -8.34 -12.48 16.57
N ASN A 126 -7.17 -12.98 16.18
CA ASN A 126 -7.05 -14.03 15.17
C ASN A 126 -7.69 -15.36 15.63
N ALA A 127 -7.51 -15.75 16.89
CA ALA A 127 -8.14 -16.95 17.45
C ALA A 127 -9.67 -16.85 17.40
N VAL A 128 -10.25 -15.74 17.87
CA VAL A 128 -11.70 -15.49 17.82
C VAL A 128 -12.20 -15.45 16.37
N ALA A 129 -11.49 -14.75 15.48
CA ALA A 129 -11.87 -14.66 14.08
C ALA A 129 -11.83 -16.03 13.38
N SER A 130 -10.87 -16.89 13.73
CA SER A 130 -10.78 -18.26 13.20
C SER A 130 -11.94 -19.17 13.63
N GLN A 131 -12.56 -18.88 14.77
CA GLN A 131 -13.73 -19.60 15.28
C GLN A 131 -15.02 -19.05 14.66
N LEU A 132 -15.11 -17.73 14.46
CA LEU A 132 -16.28 -17.07 13.89
C LEU A 132 -16.39 -17.23 12.38
N TYR A 133 -15.25 -17.24 11.68
CA TYR A 133 -15.23 -17.19 10.22
C TYR A 133 -14.46 -18.36 9.62
N SER A 134 -15.08 -19.03 8.65
CA SER A 134 -14.48 -20.14 7.93
C SER A 134 -13.62 -19.71 6.74
N THR A 135 -13.67 -18.43 6.37
CA THR A 135 -12.95 -17.86 5.22
C THR A 135 -11.64 -17.20 5.67
N ARG A 136 -10.53 -17.61 5.06
CA ARG A 136 -9.23 -16.96 5.22
C ARG A 136 -8.96 -16.07 4.01
N ILE A 137 -8.35 -14.90 4.23
CA ILE A 137 -7.89 -14.02 3.16
C ILE A 137 -6.36 -13.90 3.21
N GLN A 138 -5.73 -13.99 2.05
CA GLN A 138 -4.31 -13.72 1.85
C GLN A 138 -4.16 -12.62 0.80
N ILE A 139 -3.47 -11.54 1.17
CA ILE A 139 -3.23 -10.41 0.28
C ILE A 139 -1.73 -10.32 0.00
N LYS A 140 -1.40 -10.35 -1.29
CA LYS A 140 -0.05 -10.19 -1.82
C LYS A 140 0.02 -8.87 -2.57
N LEU A 141 1.11 -8.15 -2.36
CA LEU A 141 1.43 -6.94 -3.10
C LEU A 141 2.88 -7.05 -3.53
N THR A 142 3.12 -6.95 -4.83
CA THR A 142 4.46 -6.96 -5.41
C THR A 142 4.65 -5.69 -6.22
N TYR A 143 5.78 -5.02 -6.05
CA TYR A 143 6.17 -3.90 -6.90
C TYR A 143 7.18 -4.40 -7.94
N THR A 144 6.77 -4.38 -9.20
CA THR A 144 7.57 -4.79 -10.34
C THR A 144 7.95 -3.55 -11.15
N SER A 145 9.19 -3.52 -11.65
CA SER A 145 9.79 -2.41 -12.40
C SER A 145 9.96 -1.09 -11.63
N GLY A 146 11.20 -0.87 -11.18
CA GLY A 146 11.70 0.42 -10.73
C GLY A 146 12.90 0.84 -11.56
N ARG A 147 12.77 0.98 -12.90
CA ARG A 147 13.93 1.47 -13.68
C ARG A 147 14.26 2.90 -13.27
N PHE A 148 13.24 3.75 -13.23
CA PHE A 148 13.35 5.18 -12.94
C PHE A 148 12.69 5.59 -11.62
N TYR A 149 12.03 4.66 -10.94
CA TYR A 149 11.29 4.90 -9.70
C TYR A 149 11.67 3.89 -8.61
N ASN A 150 11.67 4.34 -7.37
CA ASN A 150 11.72 3.50 -6.17
C ASN A 150 10.35 3.52 -5.49
N PRO A 151 9.85 2.37 -4.98
CA PRO A 151 8.68 2.40 -4.13
C PRO A 151 8.99 3.20 -2.86
N ALA A 152 8.09 4.11 -2.46
CA ALA A 152 8.24 4.97 -1.30
C ALA A 152 7.25 4.58 -0.19
N LYS A 153 5.97 4.44 -0.56
CA LYS A 153 4.91 4.04 0.37
C LYS A 153 4.01 3.00 -0.25
N SER A 154 3.56 2.05 0.57
CA SER A 154 2.46 1.16 0.19
C SER A 154 1.52 0.92 1.35
N GLN A 155 0.23 0.94 1.06
CA GLN A 155 -0.81 0.71 2.04
C GLN A 155 -1.86 -0.24 1.45
N ILE A 156 -2.33 -1.17 2.27
CA ILE A 156 -3.47 -2.03 1.96
C ILE A 156 -4.53 -1.75 3.01
N ARG A 157 -5.74 -1.44 2.55
CA ARG A 157 -6.92 -1.32 3.41
C ARG A 157 -7.91 -2.42 3.07
N LEU A 158 -8.49 -3.02 4.10
CA LEU A 158 -9.57 -4.00 4.02
C LEU A 158 -10.77 -3.40 4.75
N ASP A 159 -11.88 -3.22 4.03
CA ASP A 159 -13.11 -2.61 4.54
C ASP A 159 -12.89 -1.26 5.24
N GLY A 160 -11.95 -0.47 4.72
CA GLY A 160 -11.56 0.84 5.27
C GLY A 160 -10.47 0.79 6.35
N ALA A 161 -10.23 -0.37 6.99
CA ALA A 161 -9.19 -0.53 8.00
C ALA A 161 -7.82 -0.79 7.37
N SER A 162 -6.77 -0.12 7.87
CA SER A 162 -5.39 -0.34 7.40
C SER A 162 -4.86 -1.68 7.92
N VAL A 163 -4.64 -2.64 7.02
CA VAL A 163 -4.12 -3.98 7.38
C VAL A 163 -2.63 -4.14 7.10
N TYR A 164 -2.10 -3.30 6.22
CA TYR A 164 -0.69 -3.22 5.89
C TYR A 164 -0.34 -1.76 5.61
N ASP A 165 0.73 -1.27 6.23
CA ASP A 165 1.33 0.03 5.92
C ASP A 165 2.84 -0.15 5.91
N ASN A 166 3.47 0.38 4.88
CA ASN A 166 4.91 0.38 4.72
C ASN A 166 5.31 1.75 4.17
N ALA A 167 5.88 2.55 5.07
CA ALA A 167 6.39 3.89 4.78
C ALA A 167 7.90 3.93 4.49
N SER A 168 8.59 2.77 4.53
CA SER A 168 10.06 2.72 4.38
C SER A 168 10.50 2.36 2.95
N GLY A 169 9.59 2.36 1.98
CA GLY A 169 9.90 2.09 0.57
C GLY A 169 10.31 0.65 0.25
N ALA A 170 10.41 -0.24 1.24
CA ALA A 170 10.77 -1.64 1.01
C ALA A 170 9.54 -2.46 0.59
N ILE A 171 8.96 -2.20 -0.59
CA ILE A 171 8.00 -3.14 -1.16
C ILE A 171 8.80 -4.33 -1.66
N ALA A 172 8.67 -5.45 -0.97
CA ALA A 172 9.28 -6.70 -1.36
C ALA A 172 9.04 -7.01 -2.86
N THR A 173 10.11 -7.32 -3.57
CA THR A 173 10.10 -7.63 -5.02
C THR A 173 9.55 -9.03 -5.32
N ASP A 174 9.31 -9.82 -4.28
CA ASP A 174 8.77 -11.16 -4.31
C ASP A 174 7.24 -11.19 -4.16
N ASP A 175 6.66 -12.38 -4.39
CA ASP A 175 5.22 -12.66 -4.26
C ASP A 175 4.81 -12.98 -2.80
N GLY A 176 5.47 -12.30 -1.85
CA GLY A 176 5.30 -12.48 -0.42
C GLY A 176 3.94 -12.00 0.08
N ILE A 177 3.42 -12.71 1.10
CA ILE A 177 2.14 -12.38 1.74
C ILE A 177 2.34 -11.15 2.63
N ARG A 178 1.54 -10.09 2.38
CA ARG A 178 1.59 -8.85 3.16
C ARG A 178 0.57 -8.83 4.29
N PHE A 179 -0.53 -9.54 4.08
CA PHE A 179 -1.56 -9.69 5.07
C PHE A 179 -2.18 -11.07 4.96
N GLU A 180 -2.41 -11.69 6.11
CA GLU A 180 -3.16 -12.91 6.26
C GLU A 180 -4.09 -12.78 7.47
N GLY A 181 -5.36 -13.14 7.29
CA GLY A 181 -6.36 -13.04 8.34
C GLY A 181 -7.66 -13.77 8.01
N PHE A 182 -8.59 -13.77 8.96
CA PHE A 182 -9.93 -14.31 8.78
C PHE A 182 -10.92 -13.18 8.51
N VAL A 183 -11.88 -13.44 7.62
CA VAL A 183 -12.87 -12.45 7.19
C VAL A 183 -14.24 -13.11 7.09
N ALA A 184 -15.30 -12.35 7.35
CA ALA A 184 -16.67 -12.85 7.16
C ALA A 184 -16.88 -13.33 5.71
N PRO A 185 -17.69 -14.36 5.46
CA PRO A 185 -18.17 -14.64 4.11
C PRO A 185 -19.04 -13.46 3.63
N GLY A 186 -18.81 -12.97 2.41
CA GLY A 186 -19.51 -11.77 1.93
C GLY A 186 -18.73 -10.94 0.93
N ARG A 187 -19.16 -9.69 0.75
CA ARG A 187 -18.47 -8.71 -0.09
C ARG A 187 -17.54 -7.88 0.79
N HIS A 188 -16.30 -7.74 0.35
CA HIS A 188 -15.28 -6.93 1.02
C HIS A 188 -14.69 -5.93 0.04
N VAL A 189 -14.31 -4.77 0.53
CA VAL A 189 -13.62 -3.75 -0.24
C VAL A 189 -12.15 -3.81 0.09
N ILE A 190 -11.31 -3.95 -0.93
CA ILE A 190 -9.84 -3.92 -0.78
C ILE A 190 -9.32 -2.72 -1.54
N THR A 191 -8.54 -1.91 -0.85
CA THR A 191 -7.90 -0.73 -1.42
C THR A 191 -6.39 -0.87 -1.34
N PHE A 192 -5.73 -0.76 -2.49
CA PHE A 192 -4.29 -0.72 -2.62
C PHE A 192 -3.88 0.72 -2.91
N ARG A 193 -2.97 1.27 -2.12
CA ARG A 193 -2.30 2.53 -2.42
C ARG A 193 -0.82 2.28 -2.54
N VAL A 194 -0.23 2.73 -3.65
CA VAL A 194 1.20 2.64 -3.91
C VAL A 194 1.69 4.02 -4.31
N GLU A 195 2.82 4.40 -3.73
CA GLU A 195 3.54 5.63 -4.01
C GLU A 195 4.96 5.27 -4.42
N ALA A 196 5.43 5.89 -5.50
CA ALA A 196 6.75 5.70 -6.05
C ALA A 196 7.41 7.06 -6.29
N THR A 197 8.69 7.17 -5.94
CA THR A 197 9.48 8.40 -6.08
C THR A 197 10.56 8.20 -7.13
N GLY A 198 10.79 9.22 -7.95
CA GLY A 198 11.81 9.23 -8.99
C GLY A 198 13.20 8.99 -8.40
N LYS A 199 14.00 8.18 -9.10
CA LYS A 199 15.38 7.84 -8.69
C LYS A 199 16.37 8.97 -8.95
N ASP A 200 16.22 9.63 -10.09
CA ASP A 200 17.14 10.68 -10.55
C ASP A 200 16.73 12.08 -10.04
N ASP A 201 15.47 12.23 -9.66
CA ASP A 201 14.86 13.46 -9.18
C ASP A 201 13.62 13.09 -8.35
N ASP A 202 13.67 13.41 -7.05
CA ASP A 202 12.67 13.06 -6.05
C ASP A 202 11.43 13.97 -6.09
N SER A 203 11.48 15.07 -6.85
CA SER A 203 10.31 15.92 -7.10
C SER A 203 9.24 15.22 -7.93
N PHE A 204 9.60 14.18 -8.69
CA PHE A 204 8.65 13.36 -9.44
C PHE A 204 8.13 12.21 -8.59
N VAL A 205 6.89 12.36 -8.11
CA VAL A 205 6.19 11.35 -7.31
C VAL A 205 4.99 10.84 -8.08
N SER A 206 4.85 9.53 -8.19
CA SER A 206 3.67 8.86 -8.72
C SER A 206 2.90 8.18 -7.59
N THR A 207 1.61 8.50 -7.47
CA THR A 207 0.71 7.83 -6.53
C THR A 207 -0.44 7.20 -7.29
N THR A 208 -0.79 5.97 -6.94
CA THR A 208 -1.96 5.29 -7.48
C THR A 208 -2.71 4.60 -6.35
N GLU A 209 -4.03 4.80 -6.36
CA GLU A 209 -4.96 4.10 -5.48
C GLU A 209 -5.93 3.28 -6.34
N ASN A 210 -6.09 2.00 -6.02
CA ASN A 210 -7.01 1.09 -6.70
C ASN A 210 -7.90 0.41 -5.65
N SER A 211 -9.22 0.51 -5.81
CA SER A 211 -10.20 -0.08 -4.92
C SER A 211 -11.07 -1.09 -5.67
N ILE A 212 -11.14 -2.31 -5.13
CA ILE A 212 -11.91 -3.41 -5.73
C ILE A 212 -12.84 -4.04 -4.70
N VAL A 213 -13.96 -4.57 -5.19
CA VAL A 213 -14.88 -5.36 -4.36
C VAL A 213 -14.66 -6.83 -4.66
N VAL A 214 -14.33 -7.61 -3.63
CA VAL A 214 -14.12 -9.06 -3.73
C VAL A 214 -15.20 -9.80 -2.93
N LYS A 215 -15.52 -11.02 -3.36
CA LYS A 215 -16.45 -11.89 -2.64
C LYS A 215 -15.70 -13.02 -1.94
N ALA A 216 -15.70 -13.00 -0.62
CA ALA A 216 -15.21 -14.07 0.24
C ALA A 216 -16.24 -15.21 0.28
N VAL A 217 -15.83 -16.42 -0.11
CA VAL A 217 -16.69 -17.61 -0.14
C VAL A 217 -16.43 -18.43 1.12
N ALA A 218 -17.50 -18.81 1.83
CA ALA A 218 -17.40 -19.62 3.03
C ALA A 218 -16.60 -20.92 2.80
N ASN A 219 -15.79 -21.31 3.79
CA ASN A 219 -14.93 -22.50 3.77
C ASN A 219 -13.87 -22.53 2.64
N LYS A 220 -13.58 -21.38 2.01
CA LYS A 220 -12.52 -21.25 1.03
C LYS A 220 -11.50 -20.20 1.46
N ASP A 221 -10.30 -20.32 0.92
CA ASP A 221 -9.28 -19.31 1.08
C ASP A 221 -9.36 -18.34 -0.09
N LEU A 222 -9.49 -17.05 0.20
CA LEU A 222 -9.47 -15.98 -0.78
C LEU A 222 -8.03 -15.46 -0.93
N ILE A 223 -7.48 -15.57 -2.12
CA ILE A 223 -6.13 -15.09 -2.44
C ILE A 223 -6.27 -13.90 -3.39
N VAL A 224 -5.78 -12.76 -2.95
CA VAL A 224 -5.76 -11.51 -3.73
C VAL A 224 -4.30 -11.14 -3.97
N ALA A 225 -3.88 -11.11 -5.23
CA ALA A 225 -2.54 -10.73 -5.61
C ALA A 225 -2.56 -9.48 -6.48
N ALA A 226 -2.00 -8.39 -5.95
CA ALA A 226 -1.83 -7.12 -6.62
C ALA A 226 -0.37 -6.96 -7.09
N LYS A 227 -0.19 -6.54 -8.34
CA LYS A 227 1.11 -6.24 -8.93
C LYS A 227 1.11 -4.79 -9.35
N ALA A 228 1.92 -3.99 -8.66
CA ALA A 228 2.20 -2.63 -9.07
C ALA A 228 3.30 -2.64 -10.14
N LYS A 229 3.13 -1.87 -11.21
CA LYS A 229 4.11 -1.71 -12.28
C LYS A 229 4.23 -0.25 -12.64
N ASP A 230 5.46 0.27 -12.66
CA ASP A 230 5.72 1.64 -13.12
C ASP A 230 6.50 1.64 -14.44
N SER A 231 5.87 2.19 -15.48
CA SER A 231 6.47 2.44 -16.79
C SER A 231 6.83 3.89 -17.05
N GLY A 232 6.70 4.77 -16.06
CA GLY A 232 7.02 6.19 -16.18
C GLY A 232 8.51 6.44 -16.37
N ASP A 233 8.84 7.45 -17.16
CA ASP A 233 10.21 7.85 -17.53
C ASP A 233 10.52 9.33 -17.23
N ILE A 234 9.53 10.08 -16.72
CA ILE A 234 9.66 11.53 -16.50
C ILE A 234 10.82 11.91 -15.58
N ALA A 235 11.06 11.16 -14.49
CA ALA A 235 12.18 11.43 -13.59
C ALA A 235 13.54 11.44 -14.30
N TYR A 236 13.69 10.66 -15.38
CA TYR A 236 14.92 10.57 -16.15
C TYR A 236 14.95 11.52 -17.36
N GLU A 237 13.87 11.56 -18.14
CA GLU A 237 13.83 12.32 -19.40
C GLU A 237 13.66 13.84 -19.17
N TRP A 238 13.12 14.27 -18.01
CA TRP A 238 12.88 15.68 -17.73
C TRP A 238 14.14 16.54 -17.80
N LYS A 239 15.24 16.10 -17.18
CA LYS A 239 16.52 16.83 -17.19
C LYS A 239 17.12 17.02 -18.59
N ARG A 240 16.70 16.21 -19.57
CA ARG A 240 17.28 16.17 -20.92
C ARG A 240 16.41 16.85 -21.96
N LYS A 241 15.10 16.67 -21.85
CA LYS A 241 14.13 17.07 -22.88
C LYS A 241 12.89 17.76 -22.32
N GLU A 242 12.84 17.98 -21.00
CA GLU A 242 11.71 18.60 -20.30
C GLU A 242 10.35 17.94 -20.65
N LYS A 243 10.39 16.63 -20.89
CA LYS A 243 9.22 15.82 -21.21
C LYS A 243 9.39 14.42 -20.65
N GLY A 244 8.27 13.78 -20.39
CA GLY A 244 8.20 12.39 -19.98
C GLY A 244 6.78 12.02 -19.59
N SER A 245 6.60 10.79 -19.11
CA SER A 245 5.30 10.23 -18.76
C SER A 245 5.29 9.59 -17.38
N TYR A 246 4.12 9.54 -16.77
CA TYR A 246 3.82 8.70 -15.61
C TYR A 246 3.14 7.42 -16.08
N GLY A 247 3.38 6.30 -15.39
CA GLY A 247 2.85 5.00 -15.80
C GLY A 247 2.71 4.01 -14.66
N LEU A 248 2.40 4.48 -13.44
CA LEU A 248 2.13 3.60 -12.31
C LEU A 248 0.73 2.98 -12.45
N GLY A 249 0.68 1.65 -12.55
CA GLY A 249 -0.54 0.85 -12.61
C GLY A 249 -0.55 -0.25 -11.57
N ILE A 250 -1.74 -0.70 -11.17
CA ILE A 250 -1.93 -1.82 -10.24
C ILE A 250 -2.83 -2.86 -10.91
N ASP A 251 -2.24 -3.99 -11.27
CA ASP A 251 -2.95 -5.16 -11.80
C ASP A 251 -3.34 -6.09 -10.64
N VAL A 252 -4.65 -6.38 -10.50
CA VAL A 252 -5.14 -7.24 -9.41
C VAL A 252 -5.71 -8.54 -9.94
N SER A 253 -5.31 -9.65 -9.35
CA SER A 253 -5.84 -10.98 -9.60
C SER A 253 -6.45 -11.56 -8.32
N VAL A 254 -7.62 -12.19 -8.47
CA VAL A 254 -8.39 -12.75 -7.35
C VAL A 254 -8.67 -14.21 -7.66
N LYS A 255 -8.41 -15.09 -6.71
CA LYS A 255 -8.75 -16.51 -6.80
C LYS A 255 -9.20 -17.06 -5.46
N THR A 256 -10.01 -18.10 -5.49
CA THR A 256 -10.36 -18.88 -4.29
C THR A 256 -9.69 -20.25 -4.35
N ALA A 257 -9.10 -20.70 -3.25
CA ALA A 257 -8.56 -22.04 -3.11
C ALA A 257 -9.38 -22.86 -2.11
N ALA A 258 -9.41 -24.18 -2.28
CA ALA A 258 -9.93 -25.07 -1.25
C ALA A 258 -8.99 -25.01 -0.04
N ARG A 259 -9.57 -24.99 1.16
CA ARG A 259 -8.80 -24.96 2.39
C ARG A 259 -8.23 -26.35 2.67
N GLU A 260 -6.91 -26.47 2.75
CA GLU A 260 -6.28 -27.72 3.20
C GLU A 260 -6.69 -28.00 4.65
N GLY A 261 -7.24 -29.19 4.92
CA GLY A 261 -7.52 -29.66 6.28
C GLY A 261 -8.98 -29.82 6.71
N LYS A 262 -9.98 -29.62 5.85
CA LYS A 262 -11.37 -30.04 6.11
C LYS A 262 -11.87 -30.97 5.00
N LYS A 263 -11.79 -32.28 5.23
CA LYS A 263 -12.67 -33.29 4.61
C LYS A 263 -13.84 -33.54 5.54
#